data_AF-A0A0J7JTW7-F1
#
_entry.id   AF-A0A0J7JTW7-F1
#
_cell.length_a   1.000
_cell.length_b   1.000
_cell.length_c   1.000
_cell.angle_alpha   90.00
_cell.angle_beta   90.00
_cell.angle_gamma   90.00
#
_symmetry.space_group_name_H-M   'P 1'
#
loop_
_entity.id
_entity.type
_entity.pdbx_description
1 polymer ?
#
loop_
_entity_poly.entity_id
_entity_poly.type
_entity_poly.pdbx_seq_one_letter_code
_entity_poly.pdbx_strand_id
1 'polypeptide(L)'
;DLHNWTQYAQWELEQKEFARARSVFERALDVHPHSIQLWTRYIEAELKSRNINHARNLLDRAVTMLPRVDRLWYKYVYMEEMLGNVPGTRQVFDRWMQWQPDEAAWSAYIKLEKRYGEFERARDIFRTFTLVHPEPRNWIKWAKFEEEYGTSDLVREVYGSAVEALS
;
A
#
# COMPACT_ATOMS: atom_id res chain seq x y z
N ASP A 1 -19.88 19.63 9.57
CA ASP A 1 -20.42 18.30 9.19
C ASP A 1 -19.75 17.74 7.94
N LEU A 2 -18.93 16.71 8.12
CA LEU A 2 -18.28 15.95 7.05
C LEU A 2 -19.30 15.30 6.10
N HIS A 3 -20.45 14.90 6.63
CA HIS A 3 -21.56 14.33 5.87
C HIS A 3 -22.03 15.26 4.76
N ASN A 4 -22.25 16.54 5.08
CA ASN A 4 -22.76 17.55 4.15
C ASN A 4 -21.79 17.80 2.99
N TRP A 5 -20.49 17.89 3.28
CA TRP A 5 -19.44 18.00 2.25
C TRP A 5 -19.48 16.84 1.27
N THR A 6 -19.59 15.62 1.81
CA THR A 6 -19.56 14.41 0.98
C THR A 6 -20.83 14.18 0.18
N GLN A 7 -22.00 14.56 0.71
CA GLN A 7 -23.27 14.51 -0.03
C GLN A 7 -23.32 15.56 -1.13
N TYR A 8 -22.87 16.78 -0.84
CA TYR A 8 -22.85 17.87 -1.82
C TYR A 8 -21.89 17.57 -2.98
N ALA A 9 -20.69 17.08 -2.67
CA ALA A 9 -19.75 16.65 -3.71
C ALA A 9 -20.30 15.49 -4.55
N GLN A 10 -21.04 14.55 -3.93
CA GLN A 10 -21.67 13.46 -4.66
C GLN A 10 -22.79 13.93 -5.59
N TRP A 11 -23.60 14.89 -5.15
CA TRP A 11 -24.61 15.51 -6.00
C TRP A 11 -24.00 16.24 -7.21
N GLU A 12 -22.90 16.99 -7.03
CA GLU A 12 -22.18 17.63 -8.16
C GLU A 12 -21.61 16.60 -9.14
N LEU A 13 -21.16 15.43 -8.65
CA LEU A 13 -20.71 14.33 -9.51
C LEU A 13 -21.86 13.73 -10.34
N GLU A 14 -23.07 13.63 -9.78
CA GLU A 14 -24.27 13.20 -10.49
C GLU A 14 -24.65 14.19 -11.61
N GLN A 15 -24.40 15.48 -11.40
CA GLN A 15 -24.56 16.52 -12.42
C GLN A 15 -23.43 16.55 -13.46
N LYS A 16 -22.42 15.66 -13.36
CA LYS A 16 -21.20 15.64 -14.19
C LYS A 16 -20.35 16.91 -14.10
N GLU A 17 -20.53 17.71 -13.04
CA GLU A 17 -19.77 18.93 -12.77
C GLU A 17 -18.49 18.62 -11.98
N PHE A 18 -17.59 17.85 -12.59
CA PHE A 18 -16.38 17.33 -11.94
C PHE A 18 -15.48 18.43 -11.34
N ALA A 19 -15.37 19.59 -12.00
CA ALA A 19 -14.55 20.70 -11.50
C ALA A 19 -15.12 21.30 -10.19
N ARG A 20 -16.44 21.40 -10.08
CA ARG A 20 -17.11 21.88 -8.86
C ARG A 20 -16.97 20.87 -7.74
N ALA A 21 -17.18 19.59 -8.03
CA ALA A 21 -16.97 18.51 -7.07
C ALA A 21 -15.54 18.52 -6.49
N ARG A 22 -14.51 18.72 -7.33
CA ARG A 22 -13.12 18.88 -6.88
C ARG A 22 -12.94 20.06 -5.94
N SER A 23 -13.46 21.24 -6.30
CA SER A 23 -13.40 22.43 -5.46
C SER A 23 -14.08 22.23 -4.10
N VAL A 24 -15.16 21.45 -4.04
CA VAL A 24 -15.82 21.06 -2.78
C VAL A 24 -14.93 20.14 -1.97
N PHE A 25 -14.34 19.11 -2.58
CA PHE A 25 -13.44 18.18 -1.89
C PHE A 25 -12.18 18.84 -1.35
N GLU A 26 -11.52 19.71 -2.14
CA GLU A 26 -10.31 20.43 -1.69
C GLU A 26 -10.63 21.35 -0.52
N ARG A 27 -11.72 22.13 -0.58
CA ARG A 27 -12.16 22.96 0.58
C ARG A 27 -12.46 22.11 1.81
N ALA A 28 -13.08 20.95 1.63
CA ALA A 28 -13.34 20.05 2.73
C ALA A 28 -12.04 19.47 3.33
N LEU A 29 -11.01 19.23 2.50
CA LEU A 29 -9.70 18.76 2.93
C LEU A 29 -8.89 19.86 3.62
N ASP A 30 -9.06 21.12 3.23
CA ASP A 30 -8.47 22.26 3.94
C ASP A 30 -8.98 22.35 5.39
N VAL A 31 -10.27 22.05 5.60
CA VAL A 31 -10.89 22.05 6.93
C VAL A 31 -10.60 20.75 7.70
N HIS A 32 -10.56 19.61 7.01
CA HIS A 32 -10.41 18.28 7.61
C HIS A 32 -9.31 17.44 6.92
N PRO A 33 -8.04 17.85 7.00
CA PRO A 33 -6.94 17.23 6.25
C PRO A 33 -6.64 15.79 6.68
N HIS A 34 -6.96 15.42 7.92
CA HIS A 34 -6.74 14.06 8.45
C HIS A 34 -7.94 13.11 8.25
N SER A 35 -9.00 13.55 7.56
CA SER A 35 -10.19 12.73 7.33
C SER A 35 -9.93 11.65 6.27
N ILE A 36 -9.66 10.43 6.71
CA ILE A 36 -9.47 9.26 5.83
C ILE A 36 -10.69 9.03 4.94
N GLN A 37 -11.89 9.27 5.47
CA GLN A 37 -13.14 9.13 4.71
C GLN A 37 -13.21 10.13 3.54
N LEU A 38 -12.75 11.36 3.76
CA LEU A 38 -12.77 12.40 2.74
C LEU A 38 -11.79 12.10 1.61
N TRP A 39 -10.54 11.76 1.97
CA TRP A 39 -9.53 11.29 1.01
C TRP A 39 -10.05 10.12 0.19
N THR A 40 -10.60 9.10 0.86
CA THR A 40 -11.12 7.89 0.21
C THR A 40 -12.22 8.21 -0.79
N ARG A 41 -13.21 9.02 -0.41
CA ARG A 41 -14.31 9.41 -1.30
C ARG A 41 -13.83 10.24 -2.47
N TYR A 42 -12.88 11.15 -2.26
CA TYR A 42 -12.35 11.99 -3.32
C TYR A 42 -11.57 11.16 -4.35
N ILE A 43 -10.68 10.28 -3.89
CA ILE A 43 -9.94 9.35 -4.76
C ILE A 43 -10.90 8.45 -5.56
N GLU A 44 -11.93 7.91 -4.92
CA GLU A 44 -12.95 7.09 -5.60
C GLU A 44 -13.74 7.86 -6.66
N ALA A 45 -14.04 9.14 -6.42
CA ALA A 45 -14.69 10.00 -7.41
C ALA A 45 -13.81 10.22 -8.65
N GLU A 46 -12.50 10.47 -8.47
CA GLU A 46 -11.57 10.62 -9.59
C GLU A 46 -11.38 9.31 -10.36
N LEU A 47 -11.32 8.17 -9.67
CA LEU A 47 -11.24 6.86 -10.32
C LEU A 47 -12.50 6.54 -11.13
N LYS A 48 -13.70 6.80 -10.59
CA LYS A 48 -14.97 6.62 -11.31
C LYS A 48 -15.10 7.50 -12.54
N SER A 49 -14.55 8.72 -12.48
CA SER A 49 -14.48 9.65 -13.61
C SER A 49 -13.33 9.38 -14.57
N ARG A 50 -12.57 8.28 -14.38
CA ARG A 50 -11.42 7.87 -15.19
C ARG A 50 -10.26 8.88 -15.20
N ASN A 51 -10.18 9.76 -14.21
CA ASN A 51 -9.11 10.75 -14.05
C ASN A 51 -7.94 10.15 -13.26
N ILE A 52 -7.29 9.14 -13.84
CA ILE A 52 -6.26 8.33 -13.17
C ILE A 52 -5.09 9.17 -12.66
N ASN A 53 -4.62 10.14 -13.44
CA ASN A 53 -3.51 11.00 -13.02
C ASN A 53 -3.88 11.84 -11.78
N HIS A 54 -5.12 12.32 -11.71
CA HIS A 54 -5.59 13.07 -10.55
C HIS A 54 -5.76 12.16 -9.32
N ALA A 55 -6.29 10.95 -9.51
CA ALA A 55 -6.38 9.95 -8.46
C ALA A 55 -5.00 9.59 -7.89
N ARG A 56 -3.98 9.43 -8.75
CA ARG A 56 -2.59 9.19 -8.35
C ARG A 56 -2.03 10.35 -7.53
N ASN A 57 -2.20 11.59 -7.98
CA ASN A 57 -1.75 12.77 -7.25
C ASN A 57 -2.42 12.89 -5.87
N LEU A 58 -3.71 12.54 -5.79
CA LEU A 58 -4.44 12.51 -4.51
C LEU A 58 -3.95 11.40 -3.59
N LEU A 59 -3.70 10.20 -4.11
CA LEU A 59 -3.14 9.09 -3.33
C LEU A 59 -1.75 9.44 -2.80
N ASP A 60 -0.89 10.03 -3.63
CA ASP A 60 0.45 10.46 -3.24
C ASP A 60 0.42 11.52 -2.11
N ARG A 61 -0.45 12.53 -2.24
CA ARG A 61 -0.71 13.52 -1.17
C ARG A 61 -1.24 12.84 0.09
N ALA A 62 -2.20 11.92 -0.06
CA ALA A 62 -2.84 11.27 1.08
C ALA A 62 -1.87 10.39 1.88
N VAL A 63 -1.03 9.58 1.22
CA VAL A 63 -0.04 8.74 1.91
C VAL A 63 1.12 9.55 2.49
N THR A 64 1.43 10.71 1.91
CA THR A 64 2.43 11.63 2.46
C THR A 64 1.91 12.32 3.73
N MET A 65 0.63 12.72 3.75
CA MET A 65 -0.01 13.34 4.90
C MET A 65 -0.37 12.35 6.01
N LEU A 66 -0.78 11.14 5.64
CA LEU A 66 -1.27 10.10 6.55
C LEU A 66 -0.50 8.78 6.35
N PRO A 67 0.82 8.77 6.59
CA PRO A 67 1.68 7.62 6.26
C PRO A 67 1.39 6.37 7.09
N ARG A 68 0.75 6.51 8.26
CA ARG A 68 0.38 5.37 9.12
C ARG A 68 -0.99 4.76 8.80
N VAL A 69 -1.65 5.22 7.74
CA VAL A 69 -2.96 4.72 7.33
C VAL A 69 -2.80 3.72 6.21
N ASP A 70 -2.59 2.45 6.58
CA ASP A 70 -2.37 1.33 5.64
C ASP A 70 -3.45 1.21 4.56
N ARG A 71 -4.70 1.54 4.90
CA ARG A 71 -5.81 1.53 3.93
C ARG A 71 -5.55 2.41 2.70
N LEU A 72 -4.84 3.53 2.86
CA LEU A 72 -4.51 4.42 1.74
C LEU A 72 -3.42 3.81 0.87
N TRP A 73 -2.40 3.20 1.48
CA TRP A 73 -1.34 2.49 0.78
C TRP A 73 -1.86 1.30 -0.03
N TYR A 74 -2.71 0.46 0.58
CA TYR A 74 -3.36 -0.64 -0.13
C TYR A 74 -4.15 -0.15 -1.36
N LYS A 75 -4.88 0.96 -1.22
CA LYS A 75 -5.62 1.55 -2.35
C LYS A 75 -4.67 2.07 -3.44
N TYR A 76 -3.52 2.64 -3.06
CA TYR A 76 -2.51 3.13 -4.01
C TYR A 76 -1.87 1.98 -4.79
N VAL A 77 -1.34 0.98 -4.08
CA VAL A 77 -0.76 -0.22 -4.67
C VAL A 77 -1.75 -0.91 -5.61
N TYR A 78 -3.00 -1.09 -5.16
CA TYR A 78 -4.04 -1.73 -5.97
C TYR A 78 -4.31 -0.94 -7.26
N MET A 79 -4.38 0.39 -7.19
CA MET A 79 -4.57 1.22 -8.38
C MET A 79 -3.41 1.05 -9.37
N GLU A 80 -2.15 1.12 -8.92
CA GLU A 80 -0.99 0.96 -9.81
C GLU A 80 -0.92 -0.45 -10.42
N GLU A 81 -1.22 -1.49 -9.63
CA GLU A 81 -1.25 -2.88 -10.11
C GLU A 81 -2.35 -3.06 -11.18
N MET A 82 -3.54 -2.48 -10.99
CA MET A 82 -4.63 -2.53 -11.98
C MET A 82 -4.31 -1.77 -13.28
N LEU A 83 -3.40 -0.81 -13.22
CA LEU A 83 -2.88 -0.12 -14.41
C LEU A 83 -1.74 -0.88 -15.09
N GLY A 84 -1.31 -2.01 -14.53
CA GLY A 84 -0.16 -2.79 -15.00
C GLY A 84 1.20 -2.14 -14.71
N ASN A 85 1.24 -1.10 -13.86
CA ASN A 85 2.46 -0.36 -13.54
C ASN A 85 3.24 -1.03 -12.41
N VAL A 86 3.77 -2.22 -12.66
CA VAL A 86 4.55 -3.00 -11.66
C VAL A 86 5.72 -2.19 -11.06
N PRO A 87 6.52 -1.42 -11.82
CA PRO A 87 7.56 -0.58 -11.25
C PRO A 87 7.01 0.48 -10.28
N GLY A 88 5.89 1.12 -10.62
CA GLY A 88 5.22 2.07 -9.74
C GLY A 88 4.66 1.42 -8.48
N THR A 89 4.03 0.24 -8.61
CA THR A 89 3.55 -0.55 -7.46
C THR A 89 4.67 -0.86 -6.49
N ARG A 90 5.86 -1.26 -6.98
CA ARG A 90 7.05 -1.50 -6.17
C ARG A 90 7.53 -0.24 -5.46
N GLN A 91 7.63 0.89 -6.16
CA GLN A 91 8.01 2.17 -5.54
C GLN A 91 7.08 2.59 -4.41
N VAL A 92 5.77 2.36 -4.56
CA VAL A 92 4.79 2.63 -3.50
C VAL A 92 5.01 1.70 -2.31
N PHE A 93 5.24 0.40 -2.54
CA PHE A 93 5.58 -0.53 -1.46
C PHE A 93 6.88 -0.16 -0.75
N ASP A 94 7.95 0.17 -1.48
CA ASP A 94 9.23 0.56 -0.92
C ASP A 94 9.09 1.78 0.00
N ARG A 95 8.32 2.80 -0.43
CA ARG A 95 7.99 3.96 0.40
C ARG A 95 7.16 3.60 1.63
N TRP A 96 6.22 2.67 1.48
CA TRP A 96 5.39 2.22 2.60
C TRP A 96 6.22 1.48 3.65
N MET A 97 7.16 0.61 3.23
CA MET A 97 8.02 -0.16 4.14
C MET A 97 8.94 0.72 5.00
N GLN A 98 9.30 1.93 4.53
CA GLN A 98 10.06 2.91 5.33
C GLN A 98 9.33 3.32 6.61
N TRP A 99 8.00 3.24 6.62
CA TRP A 99 7.18 3.53 7.80
C TRP A 99 6.99 2.32 8.72
N GLN A 100 7.67 1.20 8.43
CA GLN A 100 7.61 -0.06 9.18
C GLN A 100 6.17 -0.47 9.50
N PRO A 101 5.35 -0.71 8.46
CA PRO A 101 3.96 -1.08 8.64
C PRO A 101 3.85 -2.49 9.25
N ASP A 102 2.62 -2.88 9.54
CA ASP A 102 2.34 -4.19 10.10
C ASP A 102 2.78 -5.35 9.19
N GLU A 103 2.89 -6.54 9.77
CA GLU A 103 3.25 -7.77 9.07
C GLU A 103 2.34 -8.08 7.85
N ALA A 104 1.10 -7.59 7.84
CA ALA A 104 0.18 -7.77 6.73
C ALA A 104 0.66 -7.03 5.47
N ALA A 105 1.16 -5.81 5.62
CA ALA A 105 1.72 -5.02 4.52
C ALA A 105 2.96 -5.68 3.89
N TRP A 106 3.90 -6.17 4.73
CA TRP A 106 5.06 -6.95 4.26
C TRP A 106 4.64 -8.22 3.52
N SER A 107 3.69 -8.95 4.09
CA SER A 107 3.13 -10.16 3.48
C SER A 107 2.46 -9.86 2.12
N ALA A 108 1.83 -8.70 1.97
CA ALA A 108 1.25 -8.26 0.71
C ALA A 108 2.33 -7.96 -0.34
N TYR A 109 3.44 -7.32 0.06
CA TYR A 109 4.53 -7.03 -0.86
C TYR A 109 5.22 -8.32 -1.36
N ILE A 110 5.49 -9.27 -0.46
CA ILE A 110 6.04 -10.58 -0.82
C ILE A 110 5.10 -11.33 -1.77
N LYS A 111 3.78 -11.28 -1.54
CA LYS A 111 2.79 -11.90 -2.44
C LYS A 111 2.79 -11.28 -3.83
N LEU A 112 3.06 -9.97 -3.96
CA LEU A 112 3.22 -9.31 -5.25
C LEU A 112 4.42 -9.91 -5.98
N GLU A 113 5.60 -9.93 -5.37
CA GLU A 113 6.81 -10.43 -6.04
C GLU A 113 6.70 -11.93 -6.38
N LYS A 114 6.08 -12.74 -5.50
CA LYS A 114 5.74 -14.15 -5.81
C LYS A 114 4.87 -14.28 -7.05
N ARG A 115 3.86 -13.41 -7.23
CA ARG A 115 2.94 -13.43 -8.39
C ARG A 115 3.66 -13.14 -9.70
N TYR A 116 4.66 -12.27 -9.67
CA TYR A 116 5.48 -11.93 -10.84
C TYR A 116 6.71 -12.84 -11.02
N GLY A 117 6.89 -13.86 -10.17
CA GLY A 117 8.01 -14.81 -10.25
C GLY A 117 9.35 -14.24 -9.78
N GLU A 118 9.33 -13.13 -9.05
CA GLU A 118 10.50 -12.34 -8.67
C GLU A 118 11.00 -12.78 -7.28
N PHE A 119 11.41 -14.05 -7.21
CA PHE A 119 11.74 -14.71 -5.95
C PHE A 119 12.94 -14.08 -5.24
N GLU A 120 13.92 -13.58 -5.99
CA GLU A 120 15.08 -12.91 -5.37
C GLU A 120 14.68 -11.62 -4.65
N ARG A 121 13.79 -10.83 -5.26
CA ARG A 121 13.23 -9.65 -4.59
C ARG A 121 12.42 -10.03 -3.36
N ALA A 122 11.65 -11.13 -3.44
CA ALA A 122 10.92 -11.64 -2.28
C ALA A 122 11.86 -12.00 -1.12
N ARG A 123 13.05 -12.55 -1.40
CA ARG A 123 14.09 -12.81 -0.37
C ARG A 123 14.62 -11.56 0.28
N ASP A 124 14.91 -10.53 -0.52
CA ASP A 124 15.38 -9.24 0.02
C ASP A 124 14.32 -8.57 0.91
N ILE A 125 13.04 -8.70 0.52
CA ILE A 125 11.94 -8.23 1.36
C ILE A 125 11.84 -9.08 2.63
N PHE A 126 11.98 -10.41 2.57
CA PHE A 126 12.00 -11.27 3.75
C PHE A 126 13.14 -10.93 4.72
N ARG A 127 14.36 -10.70 4.20
CA ARG A 127 15.51 -10.25 5.00
C ARG A 127 15.19 -8.97 5.77
N THR A 128 14.62 -7.99 5.08
CA THR A 128 14.25 -6.71 5.71
C THR A 128 13.08 -6.90 6.69
N PHE A 129 12.11 -7.74 6.33
CA PHE A 129 10.93 -8.03 7.13
C PHE A 129 11.29 -8.66 8.47
N THR A 130 12.20 -9.64 8.50
CA THR A 130 12.63 -10.28 9.76
C THR A 130 13.54 -9.40 10.60
N LEU A 131 14.21 -8.39 10.02
CA LEU A 131 14.94 -7.37 10.79
C LEU A 131 13.99 -6.39 11.49
N VAL A 132 12.90 -6.00 10.83
CA VAL A 132 11.90 -5.07 11.40
C VAL A 132 10.97 -5.80 12.38
N HIS A 133 10.58 -7.03 12.06
CA HIS A 133 9.66 -7.87 12.83
C HIS A 133 10.33 -9.21 13.14
N PRO A 134 11.22 -9.28 14.16
CA PRO A 134 12.06 -10.44 14.43
C PRO A 134 11.33 -11.61 15.12
N GLU A 135 10.00 -11.69 15.05
CA GLU A 135 9.27 -12.79 15.69
C GLU A 135 9.52 -14.13 14.99
N PRO A 136 9.60 -15.25 15.74
CA PRO A 136 9.84 -16.58 15.17
C PRO A 136 8.85 -16.98 14.06
N ARG A 137 7.59 -16.51 14.14
CA ARG A 137 6.57 -16.75 13.12
C ARG A 137 6.95 -16.19 11.74
N ASN A 138 7.70 -15.09 11.69
CA ASN A 138 8.10 -14.45 10.43
C ASN A 138 9.26 -15.20 9.78
N TRP A 139 10.19 -15.71 10.59
CA TRP A 139 11.22 -16.65 10.14
C TRP A 139 10.63 -17.95 9.60
N ILE A 140 9.60 -18.50 10.25
CA ILE A 140 8.88 -19.69 9.73
C ILE A 140 8.22 -19.39 8.38
N LYS A 141 7.67 -18.18 8.17
CA LYS A 141 7.13 -17.78 6.86
C LYS A 141 8.20 -17.74 5.78
N TRP A 142 9.40 -17.25 6.10
CA TRP A 142 10.51 -17.23 5.16
C TRP A 142 11.02 -18.65 4.86
N ALA A 143 11.19 -19.49 5.87
CA ALA A 143 11.60 -20.88 5.67
C ALA A 143 10.63 -21.65 4.76
N LYS A 144 9.32 -21.51 4.97
CA LYS A 144 8.29 -22.09 4.08
C LYS A 144 8.38 -21.58 2.65
N PHE A 145 8.72 -20.31 2.46
CA PHE A 145 8.94 -19.76 1.13
C PHE A 145 10.16 -20.41 0.45
N GLU A 146 11.27 -20.61 1.16
CA GLU A 146 12.44 -21.30 0.59
C GLU A 146 12.20 -22.80 0.38
N GLU A 147 11.36 -23.45 1.17
CA GLU A 147 10.94 -24.83 0.92
C GLU A 147 10.13 -24.97 -0.38
N GLU A 148 9.31 -23.97 -0.72
CA GLU A 148 8.49 -23.95 -1.94
C GLU A 148 9.26 -23.51 -3.19
N TYR A 149 10.16 -22.52 -3.08
CA TYR A 149 10.77 -21.85 -4.24
C TYR A 149 12.31 -21.77 -4.21
N GLY A 150 12.93 -22.28 -3.15
CA GLY A 150 14.36 -22.22 -2.91
C GLY A 150 15.03 -23.59 -2.97
N THR A 151 16.17 -23.69 -2.28
CA THR A 151 16.96 -24.92 -2.15
C THR A 151 17.05 -25.32 -0.68
N SER A 152 17.39 -26.58 -0.41
CA SER A 152 17.59 -27.05 0.96
C SER A 152 18.70 -26.27 1.70
N ASP A 153 19.66 -25.70 0.98
CA ASP A 153 20.73 -24.91 1.60
C ASP A 153 20.22 -23.54 2.04
N LEU A 154 19.39 -22.89 1.22
CA LEU A 154 18.74 -21.62 1.60
C LEU A 154 17.81 -21.80 2.81
N VAL A 155 17.06 -22.91 2.87
CA VAL A 155 16.23 -23.24 4.03
C VAL A 155 17.08 -23.33 5.31
N ARG A 156 18.23 -24.01 5.24
CA ARG A 156 19.17 -24.12 6.38
C ARG A 156 19.74 -22.77 6.78
N GLU A 157 20.09 -21.93 5.80
CA GLU A 157 20.60 -20.57 6.03
C GLU A 157 19.57 -19.70 6.77
N VAL A 158 18.30 -19.78 6.38
CA VAL A 158 17.20 -19.05 7.07
C VAL A 158 17.05 -19.52 8.51
N TYR A 159 17.06 -20.83 8.77
CA TYR A 159 17.00 -21.35 10.15
C TYR A 159 18.24 -20.96 10.97
N GLY A 160 19.44 -20.98 10.38
CA GLY A 160 20.67 -20.52 11.04
C GLY A 160 20.58 -19.05 11.44
N SER A 161 20.18 -18.19 10.50
CA SER A 161 19.98 -16.75 10.71
C SER A 161 18.90 -16.47 11.76
N ALA A 162 17.83 -17.27 11.77
CA ALA A 162 16.77 -17.16 12.77
C ALA A 162 17.27 -17.46 14.19
N VAL A 163 18.14 -18.48 14.35
CA VAL A 163 18.73 -18.81 15.66
C VAL A 163 19.61 -17.67 16.14
N GLU A 164 20.47 -17.12 15.28
CA GLU A 164 21.35 -15.99 15.63
C GLU A 164 20.56 -14.71 15.98
N ALA A 165 19.45 -14.46 15.30
CA ALA A 165 18.62 -13.28 15.55
C ALA A 165 17.75 -13.40 16.81
N LEU A 166 17.44 -14.62 17.26
CA LEU A 166 16.56 -14.91 18.39
C LEU A 166 17.30 -15.31 19.68
N SER A 167 18.60 -15.58 19.60
CA SER A 167 19.48 -15.87 20.74
C SER A 167 19.86 -14.62 21.52
#